data_AF-A0A1G8VVW8-F1
#
_entry.id   AF-A0A1G8VVW8-F1
#
_cell.length_a   1.000
_cell.length_b   1.000
_cell.length_c   1.000
_cell.angle_alpha   90.00
_cell.angle_beta   90.00
_cell.angle_gamma   90.00
#
_symmetry.space_group_name_H-M   'P 1'
#
loop_
_entity.id
_entity.type
_entity.pdbx_description
1 polymer ?
#
loop_
_entity_poly.entity_id
_entity_poly.type
_entity_poly.pdbx_seq_one_letter_code
_entity_poly.pdbx_strand_id
1 'polypeptide(L)'
;MRKSYDKVSNIHEMMDHLEELIKNSNQPKIENEYFYMNHEHKELYLSLRSYFSESKSNPSVDAACYITAIPEIYEHVNIFDYIFPLDWVQRDGKLSDEFKKLKPHMQYIALAAAEASNIRFNTRPALSLGMDYWNIEQLKVFWQYTIIRRKNAM
;
A
#
# COMPACT_ATOMS: atom_id res chain seq x y z
N MET A 1 24.22 4.34 2.35
CA MET A 1 24.22 5.52 1.46
C MET A 1 23.10 5.48 0.42
N ARG A 2 22.91 4.40 -0.36
CA ARG A 2 21.83 4.29 -1.37
C ARG A 2 20.43 4.66 -0.85
N LYS A 3 20.01 4.06 0.27
CA LYS A 3 18.74 4.37 0.95
C LYS A 3 18.55 5.85 1.33
N SER A 4 19.61 6.60 1.63
CA SER A 4 19.48 8.01 2.01
C SER A 4 19.27 8.91 0.79
N TYR A 5 19.88 8.55 -0.34
CA TYR A 5 19.72 9.27 -1.59
C TYR A 5 18.31 9.05 -2.16
N ASP A 6 17.85 7.79 -2.15
CA ASP A 6 16.50 7.43 -2.60
C ASP A 6 15.41 8.11 -1.74
N LYS A 7 15.60 8.19 -0.41
CA LYS A 7 14.70 8.94 0.49
C LYS A 7 14.59 10.41 0.11
N VAL A 8 15.72 11.08 -0.15
CA VAL A 8 15.74 12.51 -0.50
C VAL A 8 15.11 12.75 -1.87
N SER A 9 15.36 11.87 -2.85
CA SER A 9 14.70 11.92 -4.16
C SER A 9 13.19 11.80 -4.03
N ASN A 10 12.71 10.79 -3.30
CA ASN A 10 11.27 10.59 -3.07
C ASN A 10 10.61 11.81 -2.39
N ILE A 11 11.30 12.47 -1.45
CA ILE A 11 10.79 13.69 -0.80
C ILE A 11 10.68 14.85 -1.79
N HIS A 12 11.69 15.07 -2.66
CA HIS A 12 11.61 16.14 -3.65
C HIS A 12 10.48 15.88 -4.67
N GLU A 13 10.39 14.66 -5.19
CA GLU A 13 9.33 14.27 -6.12
C GLU A 13 7.94 14.37 -5.50
N MET A 14 7.81 14.05 -4.20
CA MET A 14 6.59 14.28 -3.44
C MET A 14 6.22 15.76 -3.40
N MET A 15 7.16 16.65 -3.13
CA MET A 15 6.90 18.10 -3.09
C MET A 15 6.46 18.64 -4.45
N ASP A 16 7.14 18.23 -5.53
CA ASP A 16 6.77 18.61 -6.90
C ASP A 16 5.35 18.12 -7.24
N HIS A 17 5.02 16.89 -6.84
CA HIS A 17 3.67 16.36 -7.03
C HIS A 17 2.62 17.11 -6.22
N LEU A 18 2.89 17.44 -4.96
CA LEU A 18 1.97 18.22 -4.14
C LEU A 18 1.69 19.59 -4.77
N GLU A 19 2.70 20.24 -5.34
CA GLU A 19 2.53 21.50 -6.07
C GLU A 19 1.64 21.33 -7.31
N GLU A 20 1.85 20.26 -8.09
CA GLU A 20 1.00 19.91 -9.23
C GLU A 20 -0.46 19.62 -8.82
N LEU A 21 -0.66 18.92 -7.71
CA LEU A 21 -1.99 18.62 -7.16
C LEU A 21 -2.76 19.90 -6.80
N ILE A 22 -2.07 20.90 -6.23
CA ILE A 22 -2.65 22.21 -5.91
C ILE A 22 -3.06 22.93 -7.20
N LYS A 23 -2.17 22.95 -8.22
CA LYS A 23 -2.43 23.58 -9.52
C LYS A 23 -3.62 22.93 -10.26
N ASN A 24 -3.78 21.62 -10.11
CA ASN A 24 -4.82 20.82 -10.80
C ASN A 24 -5.96 20.38 -9.88
N SER A 25 -6.23 21.13 -8.80
CA SER A 25 -7.16 20.74 -7.73
C SER A 25 -8.61 20.52 -8.18
N ASN A 26 -9.02 21.13 -9.30
CA ASN A 26 -10.38 21.01 -9.84
C ASN A 26 -10.61 19.79 -10.74
N GLN A 27 -9.58 18.98 -11.02
CA GLN A 27 -9.76 17.80 -11.86
C GLN A 27 -10.34 16.63 -11.04
N PRO A 28 -11.43 16.00 -11.51
CA PRO A 28 -11.94 14.80 -10.85
C PRO A 28 -10.91 13.68 -10.95
N LYS A 29 -10.65 13.04 -9.82
CA LYS A 29 -9.69 11.95 -9.67
C LYS A 29 -10.43 10.68 -9.29
N ILE A 30 -10.19 9.59 -10.02
CA ILE A 30 -10.85 8.30 -9.78
C ILE A 30 -10.59 7.80 -8.36
N GLU A 31 -9.46 8.18 -7.78
CA GLU A 31 -9.06 7.85 -6.41
C GLU A 31 -10.00 8.47 -5.38
N ASN A 32 -10.76 9.51 -5.71
CA ASN A 32 -11.77 10.04 -4.80
C ASN A 32 -12.96 9.11 -4.60
N GLU A 33 -13.22 8.21 -5.56
CA GLU A 33 -14.36 7.29 -5.58
C GLU A 33 -14.00 5.89 -5.06
N TYR A 34 -12.73 5.66 -4.74
CA TYR A 34 -12.30 4.38 -4.18
C TYR A 34 -12.93 4.12 -2.82
N PHE A 35 -13.10 2.84 -2.50
CA PHE A 35 -13.46 2.45 -1.16
C PHE A 35 -12.29 2.73 -0.20
N TYR A 36 -12.58 3.39 0.91
CA TYR A 36 -11.67 3.57 2.03
C TYR A 36 -12.36 3.12 3.31
N MET A 37 -11.58 2.61 4.27
CA MET A 37 -12.11 2.22 5.58
C MET A 37 -12.64 3.45 6.34
N ASN A 38 -11.93 4.56 6.22
CA ASN A 38 -12.26 5.84 6.81
C ASN A 38 -11.54 6.98 6.06
N HIS A 39 -11.73 8.21 6.52
CA HIS A 39 -11.08 9.39 5.95
C HIS A 39 -9.55 9.33 6.05
N GLU A 40 -9.03 8.87 7.19
CA GLU A 40 -7.59 8.75 7.45
C GLU A 40 -6.90 7.82 6.44
N HIS A 41 -7.51 6.66 6.14
CA HIS A 41 -7.00 5.74 5.12
C HIS A 41 -6.85 6.45 3.76
N LYS A 42 -7.79 7.31 3.37
CA LYS A 42 -7.70 8.09 2.13
C LYS A 42 -6.52 9.06 2.16
N GLU A 43 -6.38 9.84 3.23
CA GLU A 43 -5.30 10.83 3.36
C GLU A 43 -3.92 10.18 3.36
N LEU A 44 -3.76 9.07 4.09
CA LEU A 44 -2.53 8.29 4.11
C LEU A 44 -2.23 7.70 2.74
N TYR A 45 -3.24 7.18 2.03
CA TYR A 45 -3.05 6.64 0.69
C TYR A 45 -2.54 7.69 -0.29
N LEU A 46 -3.18 8.86 -0.33
CA LEU A 46 -2.76 9.96 -1.21
C LEU A 46 -1.36 10.47 -0.87
N SER A 47 -1.01 10.48 0.41
CA SER A 47 0.33 10.83 0.89
C SER A 47 1.37 9.80 0.43
N LEU A 48 1.08 8.50 0.62
CA LEU A 48 1.97 7.41 0.20
C LEU A 48 2.18 7.36 -1.30
N ARG A 49 1.14 7.58 -2.11
CA ARG A 49 1.28 7.70 -3.57
C ARG A 49 2.20 8.85 -3.96
N SER A 50 2.14 9.95 -3.22
CA SER A 50 2.99 11.10 -3.49
C SER A 50 4.44 10.83 -3.12
N TYR A 51 4.67 10.11 -2.01
CA TYR A 51 6.00 9.68 -1.60
C TYR A 51 6.61 8.63 -2.55
N PHE A 52 5.83 7.62 -2.92
CA PHE A 52 6.21 6.61 -3.91
C PHE A 52 5.70 7.04 -5.29
N SER A 53 6.39 8.01 -5.90
CA SER A 53 6.02 8.64 -7.18
C SER A 53 5.74 7.63 -8.31
N GLU A 54 6.42 6.48 -8.28
CA GLU A 54 6.21 5.35 -9.22
C GLU A 54 4.77 4.84 -9.22
N SER A 55 4.00 5.04 -8.15
CA SER A 55 2.57 4.69 -8.07
C SER A 55 1.72 5.32 -9.19
N LYS A 56 2.14 6.46 -9.75
CA LYS A 56 1.46 7.11 -10.88
C LYS A 56 1.42 6.22 -12.11
N SER A 57 2.52 5.55 -12.43
CA SER A 57 2.69 4.73 -13.64
C SER A 57 2.67 3.22 -13.39
N ASN A 58 2.95 2.78 -12.15
CA ASN A 58 3.00 1.36 -11.77
C ASN A 58 1.81 0.97 -10.88
N PRO A 59 0.80 0.24 -11.41
CA PRO A 59 -0.33 -0.26 -10.64
C PRO A 59 0.04 -1.11 -9.42
N SER A 60 1.17 -1.82 -9.47
CA SER A 60 1.61 -2.66 -8.35
C SER A 60 2.07 -1.81 -7.17
N VAL A 61 2.80 -0.73 -7.43
CA VAL A 61 3.23 0.23 -6.39
C VAL A 61 2.01 0.97 -5.85
N ASP A 62 1.10 1.42 -6.73
CA ASP A 62 -0.14 2.10 -6.34
C ASP A 62 -1.01 1.26 -5.39
N ALA A 63 -1.22 -0.01 -5.74
CA ALA A 63 -1.97 -0.94 -4.92
C ALA A 63 -1.25 -1.26 -3.59
N ALA A 64 0.09 -1.31 -3.60
CA ALA A 64 0.89 -1.50 -2.39
C ALA A 64 0.80 -0.28 -1.44
N CYS A 65 0.77 0.93 -1.97
CA CYS A 65 0.50 2.15 -1.20
C CYS A 65 -0.88 2.10 -0.54
N TYR A 66 -1.91 1.65 -1.27
CA TYR A 66 -3.27 1.52 -0.73
C TYR A 66 -3.32 0.60 0.49
N ILE A 67 -2.69 -0.58 0.44
CA ILE A 67 -2.66 -1.49 1.60
C ILE A 67 -1.86 -0.91 2.76
N THR A 68 -0.70 -0.32 2.48
CA THR A 68 0.17 0.24 3.53
C THR A 68 -0.45 1.45 4.22
N ALA A 69 -1.38 2.14 3.55
CA ALA A 69 -2.11 3.28 4.07
C ALA A 69 -3.25 2.92 5.03
N ILE A 70 -3.56 1.64 5.23
CA ILE A 70 -4.54 1.23 6.24
C ILE A 70 -4.03 1.70 7.60
N PRO A 71 -4.79 2.49 8.39
CA PRO A 71 -4.27 3.12 9.61
C PRO A 71 -3.63 2.15 10.60
N GLU A 72 -4.26 0.98 10.82
CA GLU A 72 -3.72 -0.08 11.69
C GLU A 72 -2.35 -0.62 11.19
N ILE A 73 -2.12 -0.63 9.89
CA ILE A 73 -0.83 -1.02 9.30
C ILE A 73 0.17 0.14 9.43
N TYR A 74 -0.26 1.34 9.03
CA TYR A 74 0.59 2.52 8.98
C TYR A 74 1.18 2.87 10.35
N GLU A 75 0.42 2.70 11.44
CA GLU A 75 0.88 2.93 12.82
C GLU A 75 2.12 2.08 13.20
N HIS A 76 2.30 0.93 12.56
CA HIS A 76 3.40 0.00 12.85
C HIS A 76 4.52 0.03 11.81
N VAL A 77 4.38 0.82 10.75
CA VAL A 77 5.29 0.80 9.61
C VAL A 77 5.91 2.18 9.41
N ASN A 78 7.23 2.27 9.61
CA ASN A 78 7.99 3.43 9.16
C ASN A 78 8.28 3.35 7.66
N ILE A 79 7.36 3.86 6.84
CA ILE A 79 7.43 3.80 5.37
C ILE A 79 8.72 4.39 4.78
N PHE A 80 9.37 5.32 5.47
CA PHE A 80 10.63 5.92 5.02
C PHE A 80 11.80 4.94 5.02
N ASP A 81 11.72 3.77 5.65
CA ASP A 81 12.83 2.80 5.71
C ASP A 81 12.85 1.80 4.55
N TYR A 82 11.82 1.88 3.70
CA TYR A 82 11.50 0.90 2.67
C TYR A 82 11.57 1.53 1.28
N ILE A 83 11.94 0.71 0.28
CA ILE A 83 12.04 1.14 -1.12
C ILE A 83 10.71 0.85 -1.83
N PHE A 84 10.12 -0.31 -1.55
CA PHE A 84 8.78 -0.67 -2.01
C PHE A 84 7.78 -0.61 -0.83
N PRO A 85 6.52 -0.18 -1.06
CA PRO A 85 5.58 0.05 0.04
C PRO A 85 5.27 -1.18 0.90
N LEU A 86 5.42 -2.41 0.38
CA LEU A 86 5.19 -3.66 1.13
C LEU A 86 6.46 -4.36 1.61
N ASP A 87 7.65 -3.75 1.45
CA ASP A 87 8.90 -4.39 1.92
C ASP A 87 8.90 -4.64 3.43
N TRP A 88 8.10 -3.89 4.20
CA TRP A 88 7.98 -4.07 5.64
C TRP A 88 7.37 -5.40 6.05
N VAL A 89 6.72 -6.15 5.15
CA VAL A 89 6.08 -7.44 5.48
C VAL A 89 7.13 -8.50 5.83
N GLN A 90 8.32 -8.44 5.24
CA GLN A 90 9.40 -9.38 5.49
C GLN A 90 10.74 -8.69 5.79
N ARG A 91 11.55 -9.36 6.60
CA ARG A 91 12.95 -9.01 6.82
C ARG A 91 13.78 -10.28 6.72
N ASP A 92 14.77 -10.28 5.83
CA ASP A 92 15.71 -11.40 5.61
C ASP A 92 15.00 -12.75 5.35
N GLY A 93 13.95 -12.73 4.54
CA GLY A 93 13.19 -13.92 4.14
C GLY A 93 12.26 -14.49 5.22
N LYS A 94 12.05 -13.76 6.33
CA LYS A 94 11.11 -14.10 7.40
C LYS A 94 10.10 -12.97 7.59
N LEU A 95 8.95 -13.30 8.18
CA LEU A 95 7.98 -12.29 8.60
C LEU A 95 8.62 -11.31 9.58
N SER A 96 8.47 -10.02 9.29
CA SER A 96 9.02 -8.94 10.09
C SER A 96 8.32 -8.83 11.45
N ASP A 97 8.87 -8.02 12.36
CA ASP A 97 8.26 -7.80 13.66
C ASP A 97 7.11 -6.79 13.60
N GLU A 98 7.18 -5.85 12.65
CA GLU A 98 6.11 -4.95 12.28
C GLU A 98 4.87 -5.74 11.83
N PHE A 99 5.06 -6.74 10.97
CA PHE A 99 3.98 -7.61 10.50
C PHE A 99 3.31 -8.41 11.62
N LYS A 100 4.11 -9.00 12.52
CA LYS A 100 3.59 -9.85 13.61
C LYS A 100 2.74 -9.08 14.63
N LYS A 101 2.88 -7.76 14.71
CA LYS A 101 2.09 -6.90 15.60
C LYS A 101 0.65 -6.69 15.11
N LEU A 102 0.40 -6.91 13.82
CA LEU A 102 -0.94 -6.73 13.23
C LEU A 102 -1.91 -7.79 13.73
N LYS A 103 -3.20 -7.46 13.76
CA LYS A 103 -4.25 -8.46 13.99
C LYS A 103 -4.30 -9.47 12.84
N PRO A 104 -4.74 -10.72 13.08
CA PRO A 104 -4.72 -11.78 12.07
C PRO A 104 -5.41 -11.42 10.74
N HIS A 105 -6.55 -10.72 10.77
CA HIS A 105 -7.25 -10.33 9.55
C HIS A 105 -6.45 -9.33 8.70
N MET A 106 -5.73 -8.39 9.33
CA MET A 106 -4.83 -7.44 8.66
C MET A 106 -3.55 -8.12 8.17
N GLN A 107 -3.02 -9.08 8.94
CA GLN A 107 -1.91 -9.92 8.50
C GLN A 107 -2.23 -10.61 7.18
N TYR A 108 -3.42 -11.19 7.03
CA TYR A 108 -3.82 -11.84 5.78
C TYR A 108 -3.99 -10.85 4.61
N ILE A 109 -4.49 -9.63 4.85
CA ILE A 109 -4.56 -8.59 3.80
C ILE A 109 -3.16 -8.25 3.31
N ALA A 110 -2.25 -7.95 4.24
CA ALA A 110 -0.88 -7.59 3.93
C ALA A 110 -0.14 -8.74 3.22
N LEU A 111 -0.34 -9.98 3.64
CA LEU A 111 0.22 -11.16 2.97
C LEU A 111 -0.33 -11.35 1.57
N ALA A 112 -1.65 -11.24 1.36
CA ALA A 112 -2.23 -11.37 0.03
C ALA A 112 -1.68 -10.31 -0.94
N ALA A 113 -1.48 -9.09 -0.45
CA ALA A 113 -0.86 -8.02 -1.23
C ALA A 113 0.63 -8.26 -1.52
N ALA A 114 1.36 -8.81 -0.53
CA ALA A 114 2.77 -9.18 -0.66
C ALA A 114 2.97 -10.33 -1.65
N GLU A 115 2.16 -11.39 -1.57
CA GLU A 115 2.16 -12.52 -2.50
C GLU A 115 1.90 -12.07 -3.94
N ALA A 116 0.94 -11.17 -4.13
CA ALA A 116 0.65 -10.55 -5.43
C ALA A 116 1.79 -9.65 -5.93
N SER A 117 2.72 -9.25 -5.06
CA SER A 117 3.94 -8.50 -5.40
C SER A 117 5.18 -9.42 -5.50
N ASN A 118 4.97 -10.74 -5.66
CA ASN A 118 6.01 -11.78 -5.71
C ASN A 118 6.82 -11.97 -4.41
N ILE A 119 6.34 -11.45 -3.28
CA ILE A 119 6.89 -11.76 -1.96
C ILE A 119 6.23 -13.05 -1.47
N ARG A 120 6.94 -14.18 -1.55
CA ARG A 120 6.39 -15.50 -1.23
C ARG A 120 6.81 -15.96 0.16
N PHE A 121 5.88 -16.60 0.86
CA PHE A 121 6.11 -17.29 2.13
C PHE A 121 5.80 -18.78 2.00
N ASN A 122 6.48 -19.63 2.78
CA ASN A 122 6.23 -21.08 2.80
C ASN A 122 4.96 -21.44 3.62
N THR A 123 3.83 -20.83 3.28
CA THR A 123 2.55 -21.01 3.95
C THR A 123 1.44 -21.38 2.96
N ARG A 124 0.26 -21.73 3.48
CA ARG A 124 -0.95 -21.77 2.64
C ARG A 124 -1.14 -20.39 1.96
N PRO A 125 -1.71 -20.34 0.74
CA PRO A 125 -1.95 -19.07 0.05
C PRO A 125 -2.72 -18.10 0.94
N ALA A 126 -2.22 -16.87 1.07
CA ALA A 126 -2.80 -15.87 1.96
C ALA A 126 -4.25 -15.51 1.58
N LEU A 127 -4.58 -15.56 0.29
CA LEU A 127 -5.95 -15.37 -0.18
C LEU A 127 -6.92 -16.41 0.40
N SER A 128 -6.52 -17.69 0.42
CA SER A 128 -7.36 -18.76 0.97
C SER A 128 -7.62 -18.54 2.47
N LEU A 129 -6.57 -18.16 3.21
CA LEU A 129 -6.72 -17.81 4.63
C LEU A 129 -7.59 -16.57 4.81
N GLY A 130 -7.39 -15.53 4.00
CA GLY A 130 -8.19 -14.32 4.03
C GLY A 130 -9.68 -14.58 3.85
N MET A 131 -10.05 -15.40 2.87
CA MET A 131 -11.46 -15.72 2.59
C MET A 131 -12.17 -16.44 3.75
N ASP A 132 -11.45 -17.16 4.60
CA ASP A 132 -12.01 -17.85 5.77
C ASP A 132 -12.23 -16.88 6.96
N TYR A 133 -11.52 -15.75 7.00
CA TYR A 133 -11.46 -14.86 8.18
C TYR A 133 -11.88 -13.40 7.94
N TRP A 134 -11.97 -12.94 6.69
CA TRP A 134 -12.32 -11.57 6.38
C TRP A 134 -13.82 -11.31 6.51
N ASN A 135 -14.16 -10.20 7.16
CA ASN A 135 -15.50 -9.63 7.12
C ASN A 135 -15.71 -8.81 5.83
N ILE A 136 -16.91 -8.26 5.67
CA ILE A 136 -17.27 -7.49 4.47
C ILE A 136 -16.40 -6.24 4.25
N GLU A 137 -15.94 -5.59 5.32
CA GLU A 137 -15.07 -4.42 5.21
C GLU A 137 -13.69 -4.81 4.68
N GLN A 138 -13.09 -5.89 5.21
CA GLN A 138 -11.82 -6.41 4.69
C GLN A 138 -11.95 -6.89 3.24
N LEU A 139 -13.07 -7.50 2.87
CA LEU A 139 -13.33 -7.88 1.49
C LEU A 139 -13.41 -6.67 0.55
N LYS A 140 -14.06 -5.57 0.97
CA LYS A 140 -14.09 -4.33 0.18
C LYS A 140 -12.70 -3.72 0.00
N VAL A 141 -11.87 -3.72 1.05
CA VAL A 141 -10.46 -3.32 0.95
C VAL A 141 -9.71 -4.20 -0.05
N PHE A 142 -9.86 -5.52 0.05
CA PHE A 142 -9.20 -6.45 -0.86
C PHE A 142 -9.67 -6.27 -2.31
N TRP A 143 -10.97 -6.09 -2.56
CA TRP A 143 -11.49 -5.82 -3.90
C TRP A 143 -10.96 -4.50 -4.45
N GLN A 144 -10.96 -3.43 -3.67
CA GLN A 144 -10.39 -2.16 -4.08
C GLN A 144 -8.90 -2.28 -4.42
N TYR A 145 -8.14 -3.01 -3.62
CA TYR A 145 -6.74 -3.36 -3.93
C TYR A 145 -6.61 -4.07 -5.29
N THR A 146 -7.45 -5.07 -5.56
CA THR A 146 -7.41 -5.79 -6.85
C THR A 146 -7.77 -4.90 -8.03
N ILE A 147 -8.72 -3.96 -7.86
CA ILE A 147 -9.11 -2.97 -8.87
C ILE A 147 -7.91 -2.08 -9.21
N ILE A 148 -7.25 -1.50 -8.21
CA ILE A 148 -6.08 -0.63 -8.40
C ILE A 148 -4.97 -1.40 -9.11
N ARG A 149 -4.65 -2.60 -8.63
CA ARG A 149 -3.57 -3.43 -9.18
C ARG A 149 -3.80 -3.83 -10.64
N ARG A 150 -5.06 -3.95 -11.06
CA ARG A 150 -5.45 -4.35 -12.42
C ARG A 150 -5.89 -3.18 -13.29
N LYS A 151 -5.66 -1.92 -12.88
CA LYS A 151 -6.12 -0.71 -13.60
C LYS A 151 -5.71 -0.65 -15.08
N ASN A 152 -4.57 -1.25 -15.44
CA ASN A 152 -4.04 -1.28 -16.80
C ASN A 152 -4.26 -2.63 -17.53
N ALA A 153 -5.06 -3.54 -16.97
CA ALA A 153 -5.31 -4.86 -17.55
C ALA A 153 -6.57 -4.90 -18.45
N MET A 154 -7.09 -3.71 -18.81
CA MET A 154 -8.15 -3.52 -19.80
C MET A 154 -7.56 -3.14 -21.15
#